data_AF-A0A556MFY9-F1
#
_entry.id   AF-A0A556MFY9-F1
#
_cell.length_a   1.000
_cell.length_b   1.000
_cell.length_c   1.000
_cell.angle_alpha   90.00
_cell.angle_beta   90.00
_cell.angle_gamma   90.00
#
_symmetry.space_group_name_H-M   'P 1'
#
loop_
_entity.id
_entity.type
_entity.pdbx_description
1 polymer ?
#
loop_
_entity_poly.entity_id
_entity_poly.type
_entity_poly.pdbx_seq_one_letter_code
_entity_poly.pdbx_strand_id
1 'polypeptide(L)' 'MEKFEISVLIENENQHFEIRDYMHHDGEKCKYEIYKDGQFIAGFEPDHHKILHICKNPGILPEDTLHLIAEQLEGYNI' A
#
# COMPACT_ATOMS: atom_id res chain seq x y z
N MET A 1 7.41 7.60 -11.61
CA MET A 1 6.34 7.59 -10.59
C MET A 1 5.12 7.03 -11.28
N GLU A 2 4.91 5.72 -11.13
CA GLU A 2 3.67 5.10 -11.58
C GLU A 2 2.66 5.20 -10.45
N LYS A 3 1.42 5.50 -10.81
CA LYS A 3 0.31 5.50 -9.86
C LYS A 3 -0.77 4.59 -10.43
N PHE A 4 -1.30 3.74 -9.58
CA PHE A 4 -2.39 2.85 -9.94
C PHE A 4 -3.36 2.78 -8.78
N GLU A 5 -4.62 2.55 -9.08
CA GLU A 5 -5.66 2.38 -8.10
C GLU A 5 -6.00 0.90 -7.97
N ILE A 6 -6.16 0.44 -6.73
CA ILE A 6 -6.71 -0.89 -6.45
C ILE A 6 -8.05 -0.73 -5.75
N SER A 7 -8.91 -1.72 -5.96
CA SER A 7 -10.12 -1.90 -5.17
C SER A 7 -9.88 -3.08 -4.23
N VAL A 8 -10.03 -2.85 -2.92
CA VAL A 8 -9.94 -3.90 -1.90
C VAL A 8 -11.29 -4.02 -1.23
N LEU A 9 -11.79 -5.26 -1.12
CA LEU A 9 -13.03 -5.54 -0.41
C LEU A 9 -12.75 -5.60 1.09
N ILE A 10 -13.12 -4.56 1.83
CA ILE A 10 -12.96 -4.49 3.29
C ILE A 10 -14.35 -4.40 3.88
N GLU A 11 -14.69 -5.32 4.79
CA GLU A 11 -16.00 -5.33 5.49
C GLU A 11 -17.23 -5.30 4.55
N ASN A 12 -17.16 -6.01 3.41
CA ASN A 12 -18.17 -6.01 2.33
C ASN A 12 -18.33 -4.68 1.55
N GLU A 13 -17.45 -3.71 1.74
CA GLU A 13 -17.38 -2.51 0.93
C GLU A 13 -16.13 -2.53 0.04
N ASN A 14 -16.31 -2.20 -1.25
CA ASN A 14 -15.18 -2.00 -2.14
C ASN A 14 -14.57 -0.63 -1.84
N GLN A 15 -13.41 -0.65 -1.18
CA GLN A 15 -12.65 0.54 -0.85
C GLN A 15 -11.59 0.75 -1.93
N HIS A 16 -11.57 1.96 -2.50
CA HIS A 16 -10.60 2.34 -3.51
C HIS A 16 -9.37 2.94 -2.84
N PHE A 17 -8.20 2.46 -3.24
CA PHE A 17 -6.92 2.93 -2.73
C PHE A 17 -6.02 3.30 -3.89
N GLU A 18 -5.37 4.45 -3.78
CA GLU A 18 -4.37 4.94 -4.72
C GLU A 18 -2.98 4.50 -4.25
N ILE A 19 -2.30 3.69 -5.04
CA ILE A 19 -0.90 3.33 -4.82
C ILE A 19 -0.03 4.23 -5.67
N ARG A 20 1.02 4.77 -5.04
CA ARG A 20 2.07 5.52 -5.70
C ARG A 20 3.36 4.73 -5.58
N ASP A 21 3.88 4.26 -6.71
CA ASP A 21 5.20 3.66 -6.82
C ASP A 21 6.25 4.78 -6.94
N TYR A 22 7.10 4.86 -5.91
CA TYR A 22 8.28 5.69 -5.89
C TYR A 22 9.50 4.83 -6.21
N MET A 23 10.18 5.21 -7.30
CA MET A 23 11.49 4.66 -7.63
C MET A 23 12.45 4.96 -6.48
N HIS A 24 13.10 3.90 -6.00
CA HIS A 24 14.02 3.82 -4.85
C HIS A 24 15.33 4.59 -5.11
N HIS A 25 15.26 5.88 -5.45
CA HIS A 25 16.41 6.75 -5.71
C HIS A 25 16.70 7.75 -4.57
N ASP A 26 15.75 7.93 -3.66
CA ASP A 26 15.90 8.74 -2.45
C ASP A 26 15.62 7.84 -1.26
N GLY A 27 16.68 7.37 -0.59
CA GLY A 27 16.67 6.35 0.48
C GLY A 27 15.89 6.69 1.77
N GLU A 28 14.83 7.49 1.68
CA GLU A 28 13.99 7.95 2.78
C GLU A 28 12.48 7.64 2.58
N LYS A 29 12.08 7.07 1.43
CA LYS A 29 10.67 6.84 1.08
C LYS A 29 10.37 5.37 0.81
N CYS A 30 9.24 4.91 1.35
CA CYS A 30 8.70 3.58 1.06
C CYS A 30 8.44 3.46 -0.44
N LYS A 31 8.67 2.27 -1.01
CA LYS A 31 8.51 2.06 -2.46
C LYS A 31 7.07 2.25 -2.92
N TYR A 32 6.10 1.80 -2.13
CA TYR A 32 4.68 1.97 -2.40
C TYR A 32 4.05 2.83 -1.32
N GLU A 33 3.35 3.89 -1.69
CA GLU A 33 2.55 4.67 -0.76
C GLU A 33 1.08 4.53 -1.10
N ILE A 34 0.26 4.20 -0.11
CA ILE A 34 -1.18 4.02 -0.24
C ILE A 34 -1.88 5.28 0.27
N TYR A 35 -2.75 5.81 -0.58
CA TYR A 35 -3.61 6.93 -0.30
C TYR A 35 -5.07 6.52 -0.47
N LYS A 36 -5.96 7.15 0.31
CA LYS A 36 -7.40 7.00 0.20
C LYS A 36 -8.02 8.38 0.26
N ASP A 37 -8.79 8.76 -0.76
CA ASP A 37 -9.38 10.10 -0.86
C ASP A 37 -8.36 11.25 -0.67
N GLY A 38 -7.13 11.05 -1.16
CA GLY A 38 -6.01 11.99 -0.98
C GLY A 38 -5.34 11.99 0.40
N GLN A 39 -5.79 11.17 1.35
CA GLN A 39 -5.17 10.98 2.65
C GLN A 39 -4.14 9.85 2.61
N PHE A 40 -2.92 10.10 3.09
CA PHE A 40 -1.89 9.06 3.21
C PHE A 40 -2.28 8.04 4.29
N ILE A 41 -2.48 6.79 3.88
CA ILE A 41 -2.95 5.71 4.74
C ILE A 41 -1.80 4.90 5.32
N ALA A 42 -0.87 4.47 4.46
CA ALA A 42 0.31 3.69 4.85
C ALA A 42 1.32 3.64 3.69
N GLY A 43 2.57 3.33 4.01
CA GLY A 43 3.61 3.03 3.04
C GLY A 43 4.07 1.59 3.18
N PHE A 44 4.30 0.93 2.05
CA PHE A 44 4.79 -0.43 1.93
C PHE A 44 6.12 -0.47 1.18
N GLU A 45 6.98 -1.41 1.56
CA GLU A 45 8.20 -1.75 0.83
C GLU A 45 8.23 -3.24 0.53
N PRO A 46 8.59 -3.66 -0.70
CA PRO A 46 8.86 -5.06 -0.96
C PRO A 46 10.22 -5.43 -0.39
N ASP A 47 10.28 -6.50 0.39
CA ASP A 47 11.54 -7.10 0.81
C ASP A 47 12.21 -7.86 -0.36
N HIS A 48 13.41 -8.41 -0.14
CA HIS A 48 14.13 -9.28 -1.08
C HIS A 48 13.29 -10.43 -1.62
N HIS A 49 12.29 -10.89 -0.86
CA HIS A 49 11.36 -11.94 -1.26
C HIS A 49 10.14 -11.45 -2.06
N LYS A 50 10.07 -10.15 -2.41
CA LYS A 50 8.90 -9.48 -3.03
C LYS A 50 7.64 -9.46 -2.15
N ILE A 51 7.81 -9.69 -0.85
CA ILE A 51 6.72 -9.59 0.13
C ILE A 51 6.58 -8.13 0.53
N LEU A 52 5.37 -7.59 0.51
CA LEU A 52 5.09 -6.21 0.89
C LEU A 52 5.04 -6.09 2.41
N HIS A 53 5.96 -5.31 2.98
CA HIS A 53 6.02 -4.98 4.39
C HIS A 53 5.60 -3.54 4.64
N ILE A 54 4.98 -3.29 5.79
CA ILE A 54 4.58 -1.94 6.21
C ILE A 54 5.86 -1.15 6.57
N CYS A 55 6.20 -0.17 5.74
CA CYS A 55 7.31 0.74 5.94
C CYS A 55 6.89 2.00 6.73
N LYS A 56 5.68 2.52 6.49
CA LYS A 56 5.12 3.66 7.26
C LYS A 56 3.68 3.39 7.64
N ASN A 57 3.38 3.48 8.93
CA ASN A 57 2.01 3.40 9.43
C ASN A 57 1.69 4.66 10.26
N PRO A 58 0.92 5.63 9.73
CA PRO A 58 0.43 6.78 10.50
C PRO A 58 -0.65 6.40 11.53
N GLY A 59 -1.09 5.14 11.57
CA GLY A 59 -2.13 4.64 12.49
C GLY A 59 -3.54 5.05 12.11
N ILE A 60 -3.79 5.38 10.83
CA ILE A 60 -5.11 5.79 10.34
C ILE A 60 -6.03 4.57 10.16
N LEU A 61 -5.47 3.45 9.71
CA LEU A 61 -6.18 2.17 9.60
C LEU A 61 -5.63 1.16 10.59
N PRO A 62 -6.47 0.20 11.04
CA PRO A 62 -6.00 -0.91 11.84
C PRO A 62 -4.99 -1.74 11.06
N GLU A 63 -4.04 -2.32 11.78
CA GLU A 63 -2.97 -3.14 11.20
C GLU A 63 -3.52 -4.33 10.40
N ASP A 64 -4.60 -4.95 10.88
CA ASP A 64 -5.32 -6.01 10.15
C ASP A 64 -5.77 -5.56 8.75
N THR A 65 -6.25 -4.31 8.62
CA THR A 65 -6.65 -3.77 7.32
C THR A 65 -5.44 -3.53 6.42
N LEU A 66 -4.32 -3.06 6.99
CA LEU A 66 -3.08 -2.89 6.24
C LEU A 66 -2.53 -4.21 5.71
N HIS A 67 -2.64 -5.29 6.50
CA HIS A 67 -2.28 -6.64 6.09
C HIS A 67 -3.17 -7.12 4.93
N LEU A 68 -4.48 -6.92 5.01
CA LEU A 68 -5.41 -7.26 3.91
C LEU A 68 -5.06 -6.52 2.62
N ILE A 69 -4.70 -5.24 2.71
CA ILE A 69 -4.30 -4.46 1.55
C ILE A 69 -2.99 -4.99 0.96
N ALA A 70 -2.01 -5.36 1.79
CA ALA A 70 -0.76 -5.97 1.35
C ALA A 70 -0.99 -7.31 0.64
N GLU A 71 -1.77 -8.22 1.24
CA GLU A 71 -2.13 -9.51 0.63
C GLU A 71 -2.84 -9.32 -0.72
N GLN A 72 -3.76 -8.35 -0.79
CA GLN A 72 -4.45 -8.05 -2.04
C GLN A 72 -3.49 -7.51 -3.11
N LEU A 73 -2.55 -6.63 -2.74
CA LEU A 73 -1.50 -6.10 -3.62
C LEU A 73 -0.56 -7.21 -4.11
N GLU A 74 -0.15 -8.13 -3.24
CA GLU A 74 0.62 -9.31 -3.63
C GLU A 74 -0.15 -10.18 -4.63
N GLY A 75 -1.47 -10.30 -4.46
CA GLY A 75 -2.37 -10.97 -5.40
C GLY A 75 -2.47 -10.29 -6.79
N TYR A 76 -2.22 -8.98 -6.87
CA TYR A 76 -2.13 -8.26 -8.14
C TYR A 76 -0.81 -8.51 -8.90
N ASN A 77 0.13 -9.26 -8.31
CA ASN A 77 1.38 -9.74 -8.93
C ASN A 77 2.22 -8.61 -9.58
N ILE A 78 2.18 -7.44 -8.92
CA ILE A 78 2.90 -6.19 -9.23
C ILE A 78 4.33 -6.18 -8.68
#